data_AF-A0A371QN52-F1
#
_entry.id   AF-A0A371QN52-F1
#
_cell.length_a   1.000
_cell.length_b   1.000
_cell.length_c   1.000
_cell.angle_alpha   90.00
_cell.angle_beta   90.00
_cell.angle_gamma   90.00
#
_symmetry.space_group_name_H-M   'P 1'
#
loop_
_entity.id
_entity.type
_entity.pdbx_description
1 polymer ?
#
loop_
_entity_poly.entity_id
_entity_poly.type
_entity_poly.pdbx_seq_one_letter_code
_entity_poly.pdbx_strand_id
1 'polypeptide(L)' 'MKKIYWILIGLVLLLTLVLEFMFLADYDSHWWNAIPGFYAIFGFLGCILLVYAATFISKKIVNRDLDYYDN' A
#
# COMPACT_ATOMS: atom_id res chain seq x y z
N MET A 1 -14.84 -7.43 -16.68
CA MET A 1 -13.94 -6.53 -15.92
C MET A 1 -13.44 -7.21 -14.63
N LYS A 2 -12.60 -8.25 -14.68
CA LYS A 2 -12.13 -8.92 -13.45
C LYS A 2 -10.72 -9.53 -13.56
N LYS A 3 -10.43 -10.28 -14.64
CA LYS A 3 -9.16 -11.03 -14.73
C LYS A 3 -7.93 -10.16 -14.93
N ILE A 4 -8.05 -9.06 -15.69
CA ILE A 4 -6.89 -8.23 -16.03
C ILE A 4 -6.29 -7.55 -14.79
N TYR A 5 -7.11 -7.17 -13.81
CA TYR A 5 -6.63 -6.59 -12.55
C TYR A 5 -5.80 -7.58 -11.74
N TRP A 6 -6.24 -8.84 -11.66
CA TRP A 6 -5.48 -9.90 -11.00
C TRP A 6 -4.16 -10.20 -11.72
N ILE A 7 -4.16 -10.16 -13.05
CA ILE A 7 -2.95 -10.31 -13.85
C ILE A 7 -1.98 -9.16 -13.58
N LEU A 8 -2.46 -7.91 -13.58
CA LEU A 8 -1.64 -6.73 -13.30
C LEU A 8 -1.08 -6.74 -11.88
N ILE A 9 -1.90 -7.06 -10.87
CA ILE A 9 -1.45 -7.18 -9.47
C ILE A 9 -0.39 -8.26 -9.34
N GLY A 10 -0.62 -9.44 -9.93
CA GLY A 10 0.35 -10.52 -9.93
C GLY A 10 1.66 -10.12 -10.61
N LEU A 11 1.59 -9.43 -11.75
CA LEU A 11 2.75 -8.95 -12.49
C LEU A 11 3.55 -7.91 -11.70
N VAL A 12 2.89 -6.94 -11.09
CA VAL A 12 3.55 -5.93 -10.24
C VAL A 12 4.23 -6.59 -9.05
N LEU A 13 3.54 -7.52 -8.37
CA LEU A 13 4.11 -8.23 -7.22
C LEU A 13 5.34 -9.07 -7.62
N LEU A 14 5.25 -9.79 -8.74
CA LEU A 14 6.36 -10.59 -9.27
C LEU A 14 7.54 -9.68 -9.63
N LEU A 15 7.29 -8.53 -10.26
CA LEU A 15 8.32 -7.55 -10.59
C LEU A 15 8.98 -6.98 -9.33
N THR A 16 8.21 -6.65 -8.28
CA THR A 16 8.76 -6.18 -7.01
C THR A 16 9.66 -7.24 -6.36
N LEU A 17 9.23 -8.51 -6.33
CA LEU A 17 10.05 -9.59 -5.78
C LEU A 17 11.33 -9.82 -6.58
N VAL A 18 11.25 -9.81 -7.91
CA VAL A 18 12.43 -9.95 -8.78
C VAL A 18 13.43 -8.82 -8.51
N LEU A 19 12.96 -7.58 -8.40
CA LEU A 19 13.83 -6.45 -8.08
C LEU A 19 14.47 -6.59 -6.69
N GLU A 20 13.71 -7.03 -5.69
CA GLU A 20 14.20 -7.25 -4.33
C GLU A 20 15.32 -8.30 -4.29
N PHE A 21 15.10 -9.47 -4.89
CA PHE A 21 16.09 -10.55 -4.91
C PHE A 21 17.28 -10.26 -5.82
N MET A 22 17.10 -9.57 -6.95
CA MET A 22 18.18 -9.29 -7.89
C MET A 22 19.07 -8.11 -7.49
N PHE A 23 18.52 -7.09 -6.81
CA PHE A 23 19.24 -5.84 -6.56
C PHE A 23 19.45 -5.54 -5.08
N LEU A 24 18.59 -6.02 -4.18
CA LEU A 24 18.63 -5.64 -2.76
C LEU A 24 19.16 -6.75 -1.84
N ALA A 25 19.18 -8.01 -2.29
CA ALA A 25 19.66 -9.14 -1.49
C ALA A 25 21.14 -9.03 -1.09
N ASP A 26 22.00 -8.52 -1.98
CA ASP A 26 23.45 -8.37 -1.73
C ASP A 26 23.83 -6.96 -1.21
N TYR A 27 22.96 -5.96 -1.37
CA TYR A 27 23.20 -4.61 -0.86
C TYR A 27 22.75 -4.52 0.61
N ASP A 28 23.66 -4.91 1.48
CA ASP A 28 23.53 -4.98 2.95
C ASP A 28 23.44 -3.58 3.60
N SER A 29 22.49 -2.75 3.13
CA SER A 29 22.31 -1.37 3.60
C SER A 29 21.38 -1.28 4.81
N HIS A 30 20.46 -2.24 4.98
CA HIS A 30 19.44 -2.20 6.03
C HIS A 30 19.04 -3.60 6.50
N TRP A 31 18.82 -3.75 7.80
CA TRP A 31 18.47 -5.02 8.48
C TRP A 31 17.19 -5.68 7.94
N TRP A 32 16.26 -4.91 7.38
CA TRP A 32 15.03 -5.44 6.82
C TRP A 32 15.20 -6.12 5.46
N ASN A 33 16.34 -5.94 4.77
CA ASN A 33 16.65 -6.66 3.53
C ASN A 33 16.82 -8.17 3.77
N ALA A 34 17.08 -8.58 5.01
CA ALA A 34 17.10 -9.99 5.40
C ALA A 34 15.70 -10.65 5.39
N ILE A 35 14.63 -9.86 5.34
CA ILE A 35 13.25 -10.36 5.31
C ILE A 35 12.81 -10.45 3.84
N PRO A 36 12.61 -11.65 3.28
CA PRO A 36 12.20 -11.80 1.90
C PRO A 36 10.79 -11.23 1.69
N GLY A 37 10.63 -10.37 0.69
CA GLY A 37 9.36 -9.72 0.37
C GLY A 37 9.05 -8.51 1.25
N PHE A 38 10.02 -7.97 1.99
CA PHE A 38 9.80 -6.89 2.95
C PHE A 38 9.12 -5.69 2.30
N TYR A 39 9.63 -5.27 1.14
CA TYR A 39 9.15 -4.08 0.45
C TYR A 39 7.73 -4.25 -0.11
N ALA A 40 7.40 -5.45 -0.59
CA ALA A 40 6.04 -5.76 -1.03
C ALA A 40 5.05 -5.71 0.15
N ILE A 41 5.42 -6.29 1.30
CA ILE A 41 4.60 -6.28 2.51
C ILE A 41 4.47 -4.85 3.04
N PHE A 42 5.56 -4.11 3.11
CA PHE A 42 5.59 -2.73 3.59
C PHE A 42 4.72 -1.82 2.72
N GLY A 43 4.83 -1.92 1.39
CA GLY A 43 4.00 -1.17 0.46
C GLY A 43 2.51 -1.51 0.59
N PHE A 44 2.18 -2.79 0.75
CA PHE A 44 0.80 -3.23 0.94
C PHE A 44 0.20 -2.72 2.25
N LEU A 45 0.92 -2.86 3.37
CA LEU A 45 0.50 -2.34 4.67
C LEU A 45 0.40 -0.80 4.66
N GLY A 46 1.33 -0.12 3.99
CA GLY A 46 1.30 1.32 3.80
C GLY A 46 0.03 1.75 3.06
N CYS A 47 -0.35 1.05 1.99
CA CYS A 47 -1.57 1.33 1.25
C CYS A 47 -2.83 1.13 2.12
N ILE A 48 -2.89 0.03 2.88
CA ILE A 48 -3.98 -0.22 3.85
C ILE A 48 -4.06 0.94 4.86
N LEU A 49 -2.94 1.32 5.47
CA LEU A 49 -2.87 2.42 6.43
C LEU A 49 -3.37 3.73 5.82
N LEU A 50 -2.97 4.05 4.60
CA LEU A 50 -3.42 5.26 3.90
C LEU A 50 -4.93 5.26 3.67
N VAL A 51 -5.50 4.13 3.24
CA VAL A 51 -6.95 4.02 3.04
C VAL A 51 -7.71 4.24 4.35
N TYR A 52 -7.26 3.61 5.45
CA TYR A 52 -7.89 3.78 6.76
C TYR A 52 -7.70 5.19 7.31
N ALA A 53 -6.51 5.77 7.19
CA ALA A 53 -6.23 7.14 7.62
C ALA A 53 -7.09 8.14 6.84
N ALA A 54 -7.18 8.01 5.51
CA ALA A 54 -8.03 8.85 4.68
C ALA A 54 -9.52 8.71 5.07
N THR A 55 -9.98 7.49 5.31
CA THR A 55 -11.36 7.23 5.75
C THR A 55 -11.65 7.85 7.12
N PHE A 56 -10.70 7.77 8.04
CA PHE A 56 -10.83 8.36 9.38
C PHE A 56 -10.90 9.89 9.32
N ILE A 57 -10.00 10.52 8.56
CA ILE A 57 -9.98 11.97 8.33
C ILE A 57 -11.29 12.39 7.65
N SER A 58 -11.71 11.67 6.62
CA SER A 58 -12.95 11.94 5.90
C SER A 58 -14.16 11.93 6.84
N LYS A 59 -14.29 10.92 7.70
CA LYS A 59 -15.42 10.80 8.62
C LYS A 59 -15.41 11.83 9.76
N LYS A 60 -14.24 12.17 10.30
CA LYS A 60 -14.13 12.98 11.52
C LYS A 60 -13.90 14.47 11.27
N ILE A 61 -13.26 14.82 10.15
CA ILE A 61 -12.82 16.18 9.84
C ILE A 61 -13.57 16.74 8.64
N VAL A 62 -13.76 15.93 7.59
CA VAL A 62 -14.34 16.42 6.33
C VAL A 62 -15.86 16.37 6.33
N ASN A 63 -16.46 15.29 6.85
CA ASN A 63 -17.92 15.22 7.00
C ASN A 63 -18.36 16.23 8.07
N ARG A 64 -18.97 17.32 7.61
CA ARG A 64 -19.75 18.25 8.43
C ARG A 64 -21.14 17.70 8.64
N ASP A 65 -21.73 18.00 9.80
CA ASP A 65 -23.15 17.75 10.06
C ASP A 65 -24.04 18.40 9.00
N LEU A 66 -25.11 17.69 8.63
CA LEU A 66 -26.08 18.09 7.60
C LEU A 66 -26.84 19.37 7.97
N ASP A 67 -26.91 19.72 9.26
CA ASP A 67 -27.60 20.91 9.79
C ASP A 67 -26.95 22.26 9.39
N TYR A 68 -25.89 22.25 8.58
CA TYR A 68 -25.21 23.47 8.15
C TYR A 68 -26.07 24.38 7.24
N TYR A 69 -27.10 23.84 6.57
CA TYR A 69 -28.03 24.61 5.73
C TYR A 69 -29.45 24.71 6.31
N ASP A 70 -29.69 24.12 7.49
CA ASP A 70 -30.99 24.18 8.16
C ASP A 70 -31.17 25.44 9.05
N ASN A 71 -30.27 26.42 8.91
CA ASN A 71 -30.48 27.80 9.38
C ASN A 71 -30.19 28.83 8.29
#